data_AF-A0A8H7U1B7-F1
#
_entry.id   AF-A0A8H7U1B7-F1
#
_cell.length_a   1.000
_cell.length_b   1.000
_cell.length_c   1.000
_cell.angle_alpha   90.00
_cell.angle_beta   90.00
_cell.angle_gamma   90.00
#
_symmetry.space_group_name_H-M   'P 1'
#
loop_
_entity.id
_entity.type
_entity.pdbx_description
1 polymer ?
#
loop_
_entity_poly.entity_id
_entity_poly.type
_entity_poly.pdbx_seq_one_letter_code
_entity_poly.pdbx_strand_id
1 'polypeptide(L)'
;MMKPTLIHEQIPDIITFLTHVNMIRKFAHSKAIAVLKWNEHYVRHPQPDIVTLTKDDCLLLESLAIDSDDAQQMFRQIVNDLSRLDVCRSYLYSESNTIWTSRMNLYFPGQFPLFGQTEQDAERIRKTYLFHYDLTDKEKEEVRATGMHCAEYIRDAASFQENAADYCASRGTRGSRIWSFTQQQAPAKGLVRSLVNASPSRLHVPMCVRSCLRHRMVTPLEFSPSSLALLPNLAFSPPIGIYIALWLDPVGMAEELNISSVLTAAQAMTPRKYLGYVHVVRDFPLPSRPWHRCHIRFVGEGMPEEQPEKGILPDMCTPIEPTTAHPAGREPLHPSRPFPYPNCYQHHFIDDLVRVPTQIIQYDDCVRLRPREMRRHMNYENGDWVIRRALVKDMEDREVASPNHDAENSGVPPAIEVDGEDHATDSDGHEESVQEDADDSGDPPDFMQVLALVMTAGDRLDMDIDILPLVRISLDLTEGGKFEDPRGFLEEVATMTQ
;
A
#
# COMPACT_ATOMS: atom_id res chain seq x y z
N MET A 1 -17.62 18.68 -20.10
CA MET A 1 -18.29 17.78 -19.14
C MET A 1 -18.08 16.34 -19.60
N MET A 2 -17.03 15.66 -19.13
CA MET A 2 -16.87 14.22 -19.37
C MET A 2 -17.86 13.50 -18.46
N LYS A 3 -18.75 12.69 -19.04
CA LYS A 3 -19.56 11.75 -18.26
C LYS A 3 -18.68 10.54 -17.98
N PRO A 4 -18.36 10.21 -16.71
CA PRO A 4 -17.60 9.01 -16.43
C PRO A 4 -18.40 7.79 -16.90
N THR A 5 -17.78 6.95 -17.72
CA THR A 5 -18.34 5.69 -18.18
C THR A 5 -17.86 4.60 -17.25
N LEU A 6 -18.78 3.89 -16.60
CA LEU A 6 -18.43 2.74 -15.77
C LEU A 6 -17.90 1.61 -16.66
N ILE A 7 -16.62 1.28 -16.51
CA ILE A 7 -16.00 0.12 -17.16
C ILE A 7 -16.29 -1.10 -16.29
N HIS A 8 -17.22 -1.94 -16.75
CA HIS A 8 -17.79 -3.01 -15.94
C HIS A 8 -16.77 -4.09 -15.55
N GLU A 9 -15.76 -4.31 -16.39
CA GLU A 9 -14.69 -5.28 -16.11
C GLU A 9 -13.79 -4.84 -14.94
N GLN A 10 -13.76 -3.54 -14.64
CA GLN A 10 -12.99 -2.92 -13.57
C GLN A 10 -13.80 -2.75 -12.27
N ILE A 11 -15.02 -3.27 -12.18
CA ILE A 11 -15.81 -3.18 -10.94
C ILE A 11 -15.04 -3.72 -9.71
N PRO A 12 -14.33 -4.87 -9.77
CA PRO A 12 -13.51 -5.32 -8.64
C PRO A 12 -12.42 -4.32 -8.24
N ASP A 13 -11.78 -3.68 -9.22
CA ASP A 13 -10.72 -2.69 -8.98
C ASP A 13 -11.30 -1.41 -8.37
N ILE A 14 -12.49 -0.99 -8.83
CA ILE A 14 -13.22 0.16 -8.27
C ILE A 14 -13.61 -0.11 -6.82
N ILE A 15 -14.17 -1.29 -6.52
CA ILE A 15 -14.52 -1.68 -5.14
C ILE A 15 -13.25 -1.68 -4.26
N THR A 16 -12.15 -2.23 -4.77
CA THR A 16 -10.87 -2.25 -4.08
C THR A 16 -10.40 -0.83 -3.78
N PHE A 17 -10.38 0.06 -4.77
CA PHE A 17 -10.02 1.47 -4.60
C PHE A 17 -10.91 2.19 -3.57
N LEU A 18 -12.23 2.06 -3.68
CA LEU A 18 -13.16 2.66 -2.72
C LEU A 18 -12.93 2.16 -1.29
N THR A 19 -12.51 0.91 -1.15
CA THR A 19 -12.18 0.33 0.16
C THR A 19 -10.96 0.99 0.77
N HIS A 20 -9.92 1.25 -0.03
CA HIS A 20 -8.75 1.99 0.42
C HIS A 20 -9.18 3.38 0.91
N VAL A 21 -9.96 4.11 0.10
CA VAL A 21 -10.50 5.43 0.49
C VAL A 21 -11.28 5.36 1.81
N ASN A 22 -12.12 4.33 1.99
CA ASN A 22 -12.87 4.17 3.24
C ASN A 22 -11.97 3.85 4.45
N MET A 23 -10.91 3.07 4.26
CA MET A 23 -9.93 2.80 5.32
C MET A 23 -9.18 4.08 5.73
N ILE A 24 -8.77 4.90 4.76
CA ILE A 24 -8.17 6.21 5.01
C ILE A 24 -9.11 7.09 5.84
N ARG A 25 -10.39 7.15 5.44
CA ARG A 25 -11.42 7.91 6.15
C ARG A 25 -11.59 7.42 7.58
N LYS A 26 -11.73 6.10 7.81
CA LYS A 26 -11.83 5.50 9.15
C LYS A 26 -10.60 5.83 10.01
N PHE A 27 -9.41 5.77 9.43
CA PHE A 27 -8.17 6.11 10.11
C PHE A 27 -8.13 7.59 10.52
N ALA A 28 -8.40 8.51 9.59
CA ALA A 28 -8.42 9.94 9.83
C ALA A 28 -9.45 10.31 10.93
N HIS A 29 -10.64 9.72 10.87
CA HIS A 29 -11.68 9.86 11.89
C HIS A 29 -11.19 9.40 13.28
N SER A 30 -10.60 8.20 13.37
CA SER A 30 -10.07 7.66 14.63
C SER A 30 -8.97 8.55 15.23
N LYS A 31 -8.05 9.04 14.39
CA LYS A 31 -6.98 9.96 14.81
C LYS A 31 -7.53 11.33 15.22
N ALA A 32 -8.48 11.89 14.49
CA ALA A 32 -9.13 13.15 14.85
C ALA A 32 -9.78 13.07 16.24
N ILE A 33 -10.52 12.00 16.54
CA ILE A 33 -11.10 11.79 17.87
C ILE A 33 -10.02 11.69 18.95
N ALA A 34 -8.95 10.93 18.71
CA ALA A 34 -7.88 10.78 19.68
C ALA A 34 -7.19 12.11 19.97
N VAL A 35 -6.86 12.88 18.93
CA VAL A 35 -6.22 14.20 19.06
C VAL A 35 -7.14 15.18 19.78
N LEU A 36 -8.42 15.24 19.44
CA LEU A 36 -9.39 16.10 20.13
C LEU A 36 -9.50 15.76 21.62
N LYS A 37 -9.52 14.47 21.96
CA LYS A 37 -9.56 14.00 23.36
C LYS A 37 -8.29 14.39 24.13
N TRP A 38 -7.11 14.25 23.54
CA TRP A 38 -5.86 14.69 24.15
C TRP A 38 -5.79 16.21 24.27
N ASN A 39 -6.24 16.94 23.27
CA ASN A 39 -6.33 18.40 23.33
C ASN A 39 -7.23 18.85 24.49
N GLU A 40 -8.40 18.23 24.64
CA GLU A 40 -9.31 18.49 25.77
C GLU A 40 -8.65 18.23 27.14
N HIS A 41 -7.81 17.19 27.23
CA HIS A 41 -7.06 16.86 28.43
C HIS A 41 -6.01 17.94 28.77
N TYR A 42 -5.19 18.34 27.80
CA TYR A 42 -4.10 19.31 28.02
C TYR A 42 -4.59 20.75 28.14
N VAL A 43 -5.74 21.09 27.56
CA VAL A 43 -6.43 22.35 27.86
C VAL A 43 -6.85 22.43 29.33
N ARG A 44 -7.25 21.30 29.93
CA ARG A 44 -7.60 21.22 31.37
C ARG A 44 -6.39 21.09 32.29
N HIS A 45 -5.31 20.50 31.81
CA HIS A 45 -4.08 20.25 32.55
C HIS A 45 -2.88 20.80 31.77
N PRO A 46 -2.66 22.13 31.80
CA PRO A 46 -1.60 22.75 31.02
C PRO A 46 -0.23 22.22 31.44
N GLN A 47 0.60 21.87 30.47
CA GLN A 47 2.01 21.54 30.68
C GLN A 47 2.89 22.50 29.86
N PRO A 48 4.08 22.88 30.37
CA PRO A 48 4.94 23.89 29.72
C PRO A 48 5.35 23.53 28.29
N ASP A 49 5.54 22.22 28.02
CA ASP A 49 6.13 21.73 26.78
C ASP A 49 5.08 21.27 25.75
N ILE A 50 3.79 21.44 26.04
CA ILE A 50 2.69 20.93 25.22
C ILE A 50 1.87 22.09 24.65
N VAL A 51 1.87 22.17 23.31
CA VAL A 51 1.05 23.13 22.57
C VAL A 51 -0.31 22.51 22.27
N THR A 52 -1.38 23.16 22.73
CA THR A 52 -2.77 22.78 22.43
C THR A 52 -3.20 23.29 21.06
N LEU A 53 -4.20 22.65 20.46
CA LEU A 53 -4.75 23.00 19.16
C LEU A 53 -5.33 24.42 19.12
N THR A 54 -5.28 25.05 17.94
CA THR A 54 -6.02 26.28 17.69
C THR A 54 -7.52 25.99 17.53
N LYS A 55 -8.34 27.03 17.59
CA LYS A 55 -9.79 26.90 17.36
C LYS A 55 -10.11 26.37 15.96
N ASP A 56 -9.34 26.78 14.95
CA ASP A 56 -9.55 26.36 13.56
C ASP A 56 -9.17 24.89 13.36
N ASP A 57 -8.08 24.43 14.02
CA ASP A 57 -7.69 23.01 14.03
C ASP A 57 -8.75 22.14 14.69
N CYS A 58 -9.32 22.60 15.82
CA CYS A 58 -10.43 21.90 16.48
C CYS A 58 -11.63 21.76 15.55
N LEU A 59 -12.06 22.83 14.87
CA LEU A 59 -13.19 22.80 13.94
C LEU A 59 -12.94 21.85 12.76
N LEU A 60 -11.73 21.84 12.20
CA LEU A 60 -11.35 20.93 11.14
C LEU A 60 -11.44 19.47 11.59
N LEU A 61 -10.84 19.13 12.73
CA LEU A 61 -10.84 17.77 13.27
C LEU A 61 -12.25 17.32 13.70
N GLU A 62 -13.06 18.22 14.26
CA GLU A 62 -14.45 17.95 14.61
C GLU A 62 -15.26 17.62 13.35
N SER A 63 -15.05 18.33 12.24
CA SER A 63 -15.71 18.01 10.97
C SER A 63 -15.38 16.61 10.45
N LEU A 64 -14.14 16.14 10.66
CA LEU A 64 -13.70 14.78 10.32
C LEU A 64 -14.29 13.72 11.27
N ALA A 65 -14.63 14.10 12.50
CA ALA A 65 -15.21 13.22 13.52
C ALA A 65 -16.74 13.05 13.41
N ILE A 66 -17.46 14.04 12.85
CA ILE A 66 -18.93 14.06 12.82
C ILE A 66 -19.52 13.16 11.72
N ASP A 67 -18.80 12.90 10.62
CA ASP A 67 -19.39 12.37 9.37
C ASP A 67 -19.07 10.89 9.08
N SER A 68 -18.95 10.05 10.11
CA SER A 68 -18.40 8.69 9.93
C SER A 68 -19.40 7.61 9.57
N ASP A 69 -20.57 7.62 10.20
CA ASP A 69 -21.56 6.55 10.06
C ASP A 69 -22.29 6.63 8.72
N ASP A 70 -22.70 7.82 8.29
CA ASP A 70 -23.35 8.05 7.00
C ASP A 70 -22.41 7.71 5.83
N ALA A 71 -21.14 8.11 5.93
CA ALA A 71 -20.12 7.77 4.94
C ALA A 71 -19.84 6.26 4.91
N GLN A 72 -19.81 5.58 6.06
CA GLN A 72 -19.66 4.13 6.13
C GLN A 72 -20.86 3.41 5.48
N GLN A 73 -22.08 3.86 5.79
CA GLN A 73 -23.30 3.32 5.19
C GLN A 73 -23.32 3.50 3.68
N MET A 74 -22.94 4.69 3.19
CA MET A 74 -22.84 4.99 1.76
C MET A 74 -21.80 4.10 1.08
N PHE A 75 -20.60 3.97 1.68
CA PHE A 75 -19.57 3.06 1.18
C PHE A 75 -20.09 1.62 1.06
N ARG A 76 -20.74 1.11 2.10
CA ARG A 76 -21.30 -0.26 2.09
C ARG A 76 -22.36 -0.45 1.03
N GLN A 77 -23.23 0.54 0.85
CA GLN A 77 -24.24 0.50 -0.20
C GLN A 77 -23.59 0.43 -1.58
N ILE A 78 -22.58 1.26 -1.85
CA ILE A 78 -21.86 1.25 -3.13
C ILE A 78 -21.21 -0.11 -3.39
N VAL A 79 -20.51 -0.69 -2.40
CA VAL A 79 -19.89 -2.01 -2.55
C VAL A 79 -20.94 -3.07 -2.87
N ASN A 80 -22.04 -3.13 -2.11
CA ASN A 80 -23.09 -4.12 -2.31
C ASN A 80 -23.78 -3.97 -3.69
N ASP A 81 -24.06 -2.74 -4.12
CA ASP A 81 -24.68 -2.47 -5.42
C ASP A 81 -23.74 -2.80 -6.58
N LEU A 82 -22.45 -2.48 -6.47
CA LEU A 82 -21.45 -2.83 -7.47
C LEU A 82 -21.22 -4.35 -7.56
N SER A 83 -21.13 -5.04 -6.42
CA SER A 83 -21.06 -6.51 -6.37
C SER A 83 -22.26 -7.16 -7.05
N ARG A 84 -23.47 -6.66 -6.77
CA ARG A 84 -24.69 -7.14 -7.43
C ARG A 84 -24.66 -6.88 -8.93
N LEU A 85 -24.27 -5.69 -9.35
CA LEU A 85 -24.20 -5.32 -10.76
C LEU A 85 -23.23 -6.22 -11.53
N ASP A 86 -22.05 -6.46 -11.00
CA ASP A 86 -21.02 -7.31 -11.63
C ASP A 86 -21.45 -8.78 -11.71
N VAL A 87 -22.06 -9.32 -10.65
CA VAL A 87 -22.63 -10.68 -10.68
C VAL A 87 -23.75 -10.80 -11.73
N CYS A 88 -24.73 -9.89 -11.71
CA CYS A 88 -25.86 -9.95 -12.65
C CYS A 88 -25.38 -9.82 -14.10
N ARG A 89 -24.42 -8.91 -14.35
CA ARG A 89 -23.87 -8.69 -15.69
C ARG A 89 -23.02 -9.88 -16.15
N SER A 90 -22.15 -10.40 -15.30
CA SER A 90 -21.35 -11.58 -15.64
C SER A 90 -22.23 -12.79 -15.95
N TYR A 91 -23.36 -12.95 -15.26
CA TYR A 91 -24.33 -13.97 -15.61
C TYR A 91 -24.99 -13.73 -16.98
N LEU A 92 -25.41 -12.51 -17.30
CA LEU A 92 -26.12 -12.22 -18.55
C LEU A 92 -25.23 -12.29 -19.79
N TYR A 93 -24.00 -11.79 -19.70
CA TYR A 93 -23.16 -11.54 -20.87
C TYR A 93 -21.95 -12.47 -21.00
N SER A 94 -21.64 -13.27 -19.97
CA SER A 94 -20.59 -14.28 -20.11
C SER A 94 -21.12 -15.55 -20.77
N GLU A 95 -20.35 -16.09 -21.71
CA GLU A 95 -20.58 -17.43 -22.27
C GLU A 95 -20.25 -18.55 -21.28
N SER A 96 -19.38 -18.27 -20.30
CA SER A 96 -18.93 -19.26 -19.33
C SER A 96 -19.66 -19.15 -17.99
N ASN A 97 -20.14 -20.29 -17.50
CA ASN A 97 -20.67 -20.39 -16.14
C ASN A 97 -19.61 -20.18 -15.05
N THR A 98 -18.31 -20.27 -15.38
CA THR A 98 -17.23 -20.09 -14.41
C THR A 98 -17.03 -18.63 -13.98
N ILE A 99 -17.42 -17.66 -14.82
CA ILE A 99 -17.15 -16.24 -14.55
C ILE A 99 -18.07 -15.73 -13.44
N TRP A 100 -19.39 -15.93 -13.57
CA TRP A 100 -20.33 -15.43 -12.56
C TRP A 100 -20.24 -16.23 -11.25
N THR A 101 -19.91 -17.52 -11.29
CA THR A 101 -19.66 -18.31 -10.06
C THR A 101 -18.39 -17.84 -9.35
N SER A 102 -17.35 -17.47 -10.10
CA SER A 102 -16.15 -16.83 -9.54
C SER A 102 -16.49 -15.49 -8.87
N ARG A 103 -17.33 -14.64 -9.51
CA ARG A 103 -17.81 -13.39 -8.90
C ARG A 103 -18.63 -13.62 -7.63
N MET A 104 -19.48 -14.64 -7.61
CA MET A 104 -20.22 -15.03 -6.40
C MET A 104 -19.27 -15.41 -5.26
N ASN A 105 -18.24 -16.22 -5.54
CA ASN A 105 -17.24 -16.63 -4.54
C ASN A 105 -16.34 -15.48 -4.07
N LEU A 106 -16.07 -14.50 -4.94
CA LEU A 106 -15.30 -13.30 -4.63
C LEU A 106 -16.03 -12.36 -3.67
N TYR A 107 -17.28 -12.03 -3.99
CA TYR A 107 -18.07 -11.06 -3.21
C TYR A 107 -18.79 -11.70 -2.01
N PHE A 108 -19.03 -13.01 -2.04
CA PHE A 108 -19.77 -13.73 -1.00
C PHE A 108 -19.03 -15.02 -0.58
N PRO A 109 -17.78 -14.91 -0.09
CA PRO A 109 -16.92 -16.06 0.17
C PRO A 109 -17.50 -17.00 1.23
N GLY A 110 -17.62 -18.28 0.89
CA GLY A 110 -18.14 -19.34 1.75
C GLY A 110 -19.67 -19.40 1.85
N GLN A 111 -20.39 -18.43 1.27
CA GLN A 111 -21.85 -18.39 1.34
C GLN A 111 -22.52 -19.48 0.47
N PHE A 112 -21.87 -19.88 -0.63
CA PHE A 112 -22.44 -20.82 -1.60
C PHE A 112 -21.47 -21.98 -1.91
N PRO A 113 -21.36 -22.99 -1.03
CA PRO A 113 -20.44 -24.12 -1.20
C PRO A 113 -20.61 -24.88 -2.52
N LEU A 114 -21.80 -24.80 -3.12
CA LEU A 114 -22.15 -25.44 -4.40
C LEU A 114 -21.37 -24.88 -5.60
N PHE A 115 -20.72 -23.72 -5.45
CA PHE A 115 -19.86 -23.14 -6.47
C PHE A 115 -18.40 -23.63 -6.39
N GLY A 116 -18.15 -24.72 -5.64
CA GLY A 116 -16.85 -25.41 -5.62
C GLY A 116 -15.77 -24.69 -4.80
N GLN A 117 -16.14 -23.71 -3.98
CA GLN A 117 -15.22 -23.00 -3.09
C GLN A 117 -15.05 -23.78 -1.78
N THR A 118 -13.79 -24.03 -1.40
CA THR A 118 -13.48 -24.60 -0.09
C THR A 118 -13.45 -23.51 0.99
N GLU A 119 -13.57 -23.89 2.27
CA GLU A 119 -13.44 -22.92 3.37
C GLU A 119 -12.06 -22.25 3.38
N GLN A 120 -11.01 -22.96 2.98
CA GLN A 120 -9.67 -22.39 2.84
C GLN A 120 -9.61 -21.32 1.75
N ASP A 121 -10.31 -21.52 0.63
CA ASP A 121 -10.41 -20.52 -0.42
C ASP A 121 -11.24 -19.31 0.03
N ALA A 122 -12.33 -19.54 0.75
CA ALA A 122 -13.16 -18.48 1.31
C ALA A 122 -12.37 -17.62 2.30
N GLU A 123 -11.61 -18.25 3.20
CA GLU A 123 -10.75 -17.56 4.15
C GLU A 123 -9.63 -16.78 3.46
N ARG A 124 -9.03 -17.36 2.40
CA ARG A 124 -8.05 -16.64 1.57
C ARG A 124 -8.67 -15.37 0.98
N ILE A 125 -9.87 -15.45 0.40
CA ILE A 125 -10.55 -14.29 -0.18
C ILE A 125 -10.86 -13.22 0.89
N ARG A 126 -11.36 -13.61 2.06
CA ARG A 126 -11.62 -12.66 3.16
C ARG A 126 -10.36 -11.92 3.61
N LYS A 127 -9.20 -12.57 3.58
CA LYS A 127 -7.90 -11.96 3.91
C LYS A 127 -7.32 -11.11 2.78
N THR A 128 -7.54 -11.51 1.53
CA THR A 128 -6.97 -10.81 0.36
C THR A 128 -7.73 -9.54 0.02
N TYR A 129 -9.05 -9.54 0.13
CA TYR A 129 -9.87 -8.42 -0.33
C TYR A 129 -10.38 -7.58 0.84
N LEU A 130 -9.86 -6.37 0.95
CA LEU A 130 -10.12 -5.46 2.07
C LEU A 130 -11.60 -5.10 2.28
N PHE A 131 -12.46 -5.25 1.26
CA PHE A 131 -13.90 -4.96 1.42
C PHE A 131 -14.65 -5.99 2.29
N HIS A 132 -13.94 -7.04 2.73
CA HIS A 132 -14.36 -8.01 3.75
C HIS A 132 -13.74 -7.75 5.13
N TYR A 133 -12.84 -6.77 5.25
CA TYR A 133 -12.15 -6.44 6.50
C TYR A 133 -12.99 -5.53 7.40
N ASP A 134 -12.89 -5.72 8.72
CA ASP A 134 -13.50 -4.86 9.74
C ASP A 134 -15.00 -4.58 9.52
N LEU A 135 -15.74 -5.62 9.14
CA LEU A 135 -17.20 -5.56 9.02
C LEU A 135 -17.85 -5.82 10.38
N THR A 136 -18.76 -4.94 10.76
CA THR A 136 -19.69 -5.17 11.86
C THR A 136 -20.62 -6.34 11.54
N ASP A 137 -21.23 -6.94 12.56
CA ASP A 137 -22.16 -8.07 12.33
C ASP A 137 -23.38 -7.66 11.50
N LYS A 138 -23.82 -6.39 11.63
CA LYS A 138 -24.85 -5.82 10.77
C LYS A 138 -24.42 -5.80 9.30
N GLU A 139 -23.21 -5.33 9.03
CA GLU A 139 -22.68 -5.26 7.65
C GLU A 139 -22.45 -6.65 7.06
N LYS A 140 -22.00 -7.63 7.86
CA LYS A 140 -21.90 -9.04 7.44
C LYS A 140 -23.27 -9.58 7.01
N GLU A 141 -24.32 -9.27 7.76
CA GLU A 141 -25.68 -9.71 7.42
C GLU A 141 -26.20 -9.01 6.15
N GLU A 142 -25.89 -7.73 5.94
CA GLU A 142 -26.22 -7.00 4.71
C GLU A 142 -25.50 -7.57 3.49
N VAL A 143 -24.22 -7.95 3.63
CA VAL A 143 -23.46 -8.65 2.57
C VAL A 143 -24.11 -10.00 2.27
N ARG A 144 -24.47 -10.77 3.30
CA ARG A 144 -25.15 -12.06 3.15
C ARG A 144 -26.49 -11.90 2.43
N ALA A 145 -27.28 -10.91 2.80
CA ALA A 145 -28.55 -10.60 2.15
C ALA A 145 -28.36 -10.21 0.67
N THR A 146 -27.33 -9.41 0.37
CA THR A 146 -26.96 -9.05 -1.01
C THR A 146 -26.61 -10.29 -1.82
N GLY A 147 -25.83 -11.22 -1.26
CA GLY A 147 -25.50 -12.49 -1.91
C GLY A 147 -26.73 -13.34 -2.20
N MET A 148 -27.70 -13.38 -1.27
CA MET A 148 -28.98 -14.07 -1.48
C MET A 148 -29.78 -13.46 -2.63
N HIS A 149 -29.86 -12.13 -2.71
CA HIS A 149 -30.53 -11.45 -3.83
C HIS A 149 -29.87 -11.76 -5.18
N CYS A 150 -28.53 -11.83 -5.23
CA CYS A 150 -27.80 -12.25 -6.43
C CYS A 150 -28.15 -13.68 -6.85
N ALA A 151 -28.18 -14.61 -5.89
CA ALA A 151 -28.52 -16.01 -6.15
C ALA A 151 -29.98 -16.16 -6.63
N GLU A 152 -30.91 -15.42 -6.03
CA GLU A 152 -32.31 -15.35 -6.47
C GLU A 152 -32.45 -14.83 -7.90
N TYR A 153 -31.75 -13.72 -8.21
CA TYR A 153 -31.72 -13.17 -9.57
C TYR A 153 -31.22 -14.20 -10.59
N ILE A 154 -30.10 -14.87 -10.30
CA ILE A 154 -29.52 -15.89 -11.20
C ILE A 154 -30.49 -17.05 -11.41
N ARG A 155 -31.13 -17.54 -10.34
CA ARG A 155 -32.15 -18.60 -10.42
C ARG A 155 -33.34 -18.20 -11.28
N ASP A 156 -33.83 -16.98 -11.09
CA ASP A 156 -35.00 -16.46 -11.80
C ASP A 156 -34.67 -16.20 -13.27
N ALA A 157 -33.50 -15.63 -13.56
CA ALA A 157 -32.99 -15.44 -14.91
C ALA A 157 -32.77 -16.77 -15.65
N ALA A 158 -32.21 -17.78 -14.98
CA ALA A 158 -32.04 -19.11 -15.55
C ALA A 158 -33.38 -19.76 -15.87
N SER A 159 -34.36 -19.67 -14.96
CA SER A 159 -35.71 -20.21 -15.16
C SER A 159 -36.41 -19.54 -16.34
N PHE A 160 -36.24 -18.22 -16.49
CA PHE A 160 -36.76 -17.46 -17.62
C PHE A 160 -36.08 -17.86 -18.94
N GLN A 161 -34.76 -18.07 -18.94
CA GLN A 161 -34.00 -18.53 -20.11
C GLN A 161 -34.37 -19.95 -20.54
N GLU A 162 -34.68 -20.84 -19.58
CA GLU A 162 -35.13 -22.22 -19.86
C GLU A 162 -36.55 -22.24 -20.43
N ASN A 163 -37.52 -21.59 -19.78
CA ASN A 163 -38.89 -21.47 -20.28
C ASN A 163 -39.57 -20.20 -19.75
N ALA A 164 -39.57 -19.16 -20.58
CA ALA A 164 -40.18 -17.87 -20.25
C ALA A 164 -41.69 -17.95 -20.00
N ALA A 165 -42.42 -18.83 -20.71
CA ALA A 165 -43.86 -18.96 -20.57
C ALA A 165 -44.25 -19.57 -19.22
N ASP A 166 -43.57 -20.66 -18.83
CA ASP A 166 -43.79 -21.34 -17.55
C ASP A 166 -43.35 -20.45 -16.38
N TYR A 167 -42.22 -19.76 -16.50
CA TYR A 167 -41.75 -18.80 -15.50
C TYR A 167 -42.80 -17.70 -15.26
N CYS A 168 -43.27 -17.04 -16.33
CA CYS A 168 -44.27 -15.99 -16.23
C CYS A 168 -45.62 -16.49 -15.70
N ALA A 169 -46.03 -17.71 -16.05
CA ALA A 169 -47.24 -18.33 -15.52
C ALA A 169 -47.12 -18.62 -14.01
N SER A 170 -45.97 -19.13 -13.56
CA SER A 170 -45.72 -19.46 -12.15
C SER A 170 -45.64 -18.24 -11.22
N ARG A 171 -45.24 -17.08 -11.74
CA ARG A 171 -45.10 -15.82 -10.98
C ARG A 171 -46.36 -14.96 -10.94
N GLY A 172 -47.43 -15.37 -11.64
CA GLY A 172 -48.67 -14.61 -11.75
C GLY A 172 -48.49 -13.38 -12.65
N THR A 173 -49.15 -13.37 -13.80
CA THR A 173 -49.09 -12.26 -14.76
C THR A 173 -49.68 -10.97 -14.20
N ARG A 174 -48.85 -10.04 -13.73
CA ARG A 174 -49.07 -8.61 -14.03
C ARG A 174 -48.32 -8.30 -15.31
N GLY A 175 -49.00 -8.53 -16.44
CA GLY A 175 -48.55 -7.99 -17.72
C GLY A 175 -48.45 -6.47 -17.61
N SER A 176 -47.24 -5.94 -17.70
CA SER A 176 -47.05 -4.57 -18.13
C SER A 176 -46.29 -4.60 -19.45
N ARG A 177 -46.99 -4.14 -20.49
CA ARG A 177 -46.45 -3.93 -21.83
C ARG A 177 -45.27 -2.97 -21.74
N ILE A 178 -44.05 -3.48 -21.80
CA ILE A 178 -42.82 -2.88 -22.33
C ILE A 178 -41.89 -4.09 -22.54
N TRP A 179 -40.87 -4.00 -23.40
CA TRP A 179 -40.00 -5.08 -23.89
C TRP A 179 -40.51 -5.81 -25.14
N SER A 180 -40.67 -5.04 -26.21
CA SER A 180 -40.34 -5.54 -27.55
C SER A 180 -38.85 -5.29 -27.81
N PHE A 181 -37.99 -6.30 -27.65
CA PHE A 181 -36.68 -6.30 -28.31
C PHE A 181 -36.24 -7.70 -28.70
N THR A 182 -35.57 -7.71 -29.85
CA THR A 182 -35.17 -8.79 -30.74
C THR A 182 -34.53 -9.98 -30.04
N GLN A 183 -34.99 -11.16 -30.45
CA GLN A 183 -34.48 -12.47 -30.08
C GLN A 183 -33.06 -12.66 -30.64
N GLN A 184 -32.03 -12.33 -29.86
CA GLN A 184 -30.71 -12.91 -30.05
C GLN A 184 -30.60 -14.12 -29.11
N GLN A 185 -30.47 -15.30 -29.70
CA GLN A 185 -30.25 -16.56 -29.00
C GLN A 185 -28.97 -16.46 -28.16
N ALA A 186 -29.12 -16.40 -26.83
CA ALA A 186 -28.04 -16.69 -25.90
C ALA A 186 -27.88 -18.22 -25.77
N PRO A 187 -26.65 -18.75 -25.64
CA PRO A 187 -26.42 -20.18 -25.52
C PRO A 187 -27.11 -20.73 -24.26
N ALA A 188 -27.76 -21.90 -24.39
CA ALA A 188 -28.55 -22.51 -23.34
C ALA A 188 -27.69 -22.86 -22.12
N LYS A 189 -27.91 -22.16 -20.99
CA LYS A 189 -27.27 -22.41 -19.69
C LYS A 189 -28.05 -23.45 -18.88
N GLY A 190 -28.24 -24.64 -19.45
CA GLY A 190 -28.90 -25.75 -18.77
C GLY A 190 -28.01 -26.36 -17.69
N LEU A 191 -28.29 -26.03 -16.42
CA LEU A 191 -28.09 -26.79 -15.16
C LEU A 191 -27.95 -25.86 -13.93
N VAL A 192 -28.71 -24.75 -13.85
CA VAL A 192 -28.59 -23.79 -12.71
C VAL A 192 -29.55 -24.14 -11.56
N ARG A 193 -30.68 -24.80 -11.87
CA ARG A 193 -31.74 -25.10 -10.90
C ARG A 193 -31.33 -26.04 -9.76
N SER A 194 -30.37 -26.94 -9.96
CA SER A 194 -29.88 -27.83 -8.89
C SER A 194 -28.87 -27.17 -7.95
N LEU A 195 -28.12 -26.16 -8.44
CA LEU A 195 -27.06 -25.50 -7.70
C LEU A 195 -27.55 -24.40 -6.74
N VAL A 196 -28.79 -23.91 -6.87
CA VAL A 196 -29.32 -22.83 -6.01
C VAL A 196 -30.34 -23.32 -4.97
N ASN A 197 -30.86 -24.54 -5.12
CA ASN A 197 -31.95 -25.06 -4.29
C ASN A 197 -31.52 -25.78 -2.99
N ALA A 198 -30.22 -25.91 -2.67
CA ALA A 198 -29.85 -26.51 -1.39
C ALA A 198 -29.93 -25.47 -0.25
N SER A 199 -30.99 -25.57 0.54
CA SER A 199 -31.00 -25.00 1.89
C SER A 199 -29.96 -25.72 2.78
N PRO A 200 -29.37 -25.07 3.79
CA PRO A 200 -28.28 -25.61 4.62
C PRO A 200 -28.80 -26.60 5.69
N SER A 201 -29.72 -27.47 5.33
CA SER A 201 -30.31 -28.43 6.26
C SER A 201 -30.27 -29.83 5.68
N ARG A 202 -29.19 -30.54 6.05
CA ARG A 202 -28.94 -31.98 5.86
C ARG A 202 -28.53 -32.38 4.44
N LEU A 203 -27.29 -32.86 4.30
CA LEU A 203 -27.03 -34.21 3.79
C LEU A 203 -25.55 -34.61 3.89
N HIS A 204 -25.38 -35.89 4.20
CA HIS A 204 -24.17 -36.66 4.43
C HIS A 204 -23.27 -36.76 3.19
N VAL A 205 -21.96 -36.75 3.42
CA VAL A 205 -20.89 -37.11 2.47
C VAL A 205 -21.00 -38.59 2.06
N PRO A 206 -20.69 -38.92 0.80
CA PRO A 206 -19.75 -40.02 0.58
C PRO A 206 -18.63 -39.68 -0.41
N MET A 207 -17.42 -40.09 -0.02
CA MET A 207 -16.22 -40.19 -0.85
C MET A 207 -16.41 -41.13 -2.04
N CYS A 208 -15.86 -40.78 -3.21
CA CYS A 208 -15.10 -41.74 -4.00
C CYS A 208 -14.15 -41.05 -5.00
N VAL A 209 -12.95 -41.60 -5.11
CA VAL A 209 -11.77 -41.17 -5.87
C VAL A 209 -11.77 -41.84 -7.25
N ARG A 210 -11.30 -41.15 -8.33
CA ARG A 210 -10.28 -41.68 -9.28
C ARG A 210 -9.90 -40.73 -10.44
N SER A 211 -8.61 -40.38 -10.42
CA SER A 211 -7.61 -40.19 -11.48
C SER A 211 -7.99 -40.29 -12.96
N CYS A 212 -7.47 -39.34 -13.77
CA CYS A 212 -6.69 -39.65 -14.97
C CYS A 212 -5.85 -38.43 -15.45
N LEU A 213 -4.53 -38.56 -15.38
CA LEU A 213 -3.51 -37.72 -16.04
C LEU A 213 -3.31 -38.19 -17.49
N ARG A 214 -3.19 -37.27 -18.46
CA ARG A 214 -2.26 -37.40 -19.61
C ARG A 214 -2.09 -36.11 -20.43
N HIS A 215 -0.82 -35.67 -20.45
CA HIS A 215 -0.01 -34.96 -21.46
C HIS A 215 -0.48 -33.69 -22.22
N ARG A 216 0.21 -32.61 -21.84
CA ARG A 216 0.70 -31.43 -22.58
C ARG A 216 0.88 -31.56 -24.11
N MET A 217 0.47 -30.52 -24.82
CA MET A 217 1.30 -29.85 -25.83
C MET A 217 1.29 -28.33 -25.60
N VAL A 218 2.45 -27.72 -25.82
CA VAL A 218 2.84 -26.34 -25.49
C VAL A 218 2.54 -25.41 -26.68
N THR A 219 1.85 -24.30 -26.42
CA THR A 219 1.77 -23.09 -27.27
C THR A 219 1.70 -21.86 -26.35
N PRO A 220 2.13 -20.66 -26.80
CA PRO A 220 2.67 -19.62 -25.93
C PRO A 220 1.60 -19.00 -25.03
N LEU A 221 1.92 -18.84 -23.75
CA LEU A 221 1.00 -18.31 -22.74
C LEU A 221 0.74 -16.82 -22.95
N GLU A 222 -0.34 -16.50 -23.64
CA GLU A 222 -1.11 -15.29 -23.35
C GLU A 222 -1.93 -15.57 -22.07
N PHE A 223 -1.46 -15.04 -20.94
CA PHE A 223 -2.14 -15.22 -19.66
C PHE A 223 -3.42 -14.37 -19.62
N SER A 224 -4.56 -15.03 -19.40
CA SER A 224 -5.83 -14.36 -19.14
C SER A 224 -5.78 -13.60 -17.81
N PRO A 225 -6.31 -12.36 -17.72
CA PRO A 225 -6.38 -11.57 -16.49
C PRO A 225 -7.04 -12.30 -15.30
N SER A 226 -7.87 -13.31 -15.59
CA SER A 226 -8.58 -14.12 -14.59
C SER A 226 -7.65 -15.05 -13.79
N SER A 227 -6.44 -15.35 -14.28
CA SER A 227 -5.48 -16.24 -13.61
C SER A 227 -4.56 -15.52 -12.61
N LEU A 228 -4.51 -14.18 -12.64
CA LEU A 228 -3.66 -13.38 -11.74
C LEU A 228 -4.24 -13.29 -10.32
N ALA A 229 -5.55 -13.55 -10.15
CA ALA A 229 -6.27 -13.45 -8.87
C ALA A 229 -6.01 -14.61 -7.88
N LEU A 230 -5.14 -15.57 -8.23
CA LEU A 230 -4.88 -16.77 -7.41
C LEU A 230 -3.52 -16.78 -6.68
N LEU A 231 -2.73 -15.70 -6.79
CA LEU A 231 -1.40 -15.62 -6.18
C LEU A 231 -1.37 -14.46 -5.16
N PRO A 232 -1.32 -14.74 -3.85
CA PRO A 232 -1.53 -13.76 -2.78
C PRO A 232 -0.42 -12.71 -2.63
N ASN A 233 0.67 -12.80 -3.41
CA ASN A 233 1.80 -11.88 -3.36
C ASN A 233 2.21 -11.40 -4.78
N LEU A 234 1.26 -11.39 -5.70
CA LEU A 234 1.40 -10.79 -7.01
C LEU A 234 1.04 -9.31 -6.91
N ALA A 235 1.99 -8.42 -7.15
CA ALA A 235 1.75 -6.98 -7.13
C ALA A 235 2.33 -6.30 -8.37
N PHE A 236 1.71 -5.18 -8.75
CA PHE A 236 2.13 -4.34 -9.89
C PHE A 236 3.25 -3.37 -9.53
N SER A 237 3.50 -3.18 -8.23
CA SER A 237 4.54 -2.34 -7.66
C SER A 237 5.15 -3.01 -6.43
N PRO A 238 6.40 -2.67 -6.07
CA PRO A 238 7.02 -3.16 -4.84
C PRO A 238 6.19 -2.82 -3.60
N PRO A 239 5.82 -3.79 -2.75
CA PRO A 239 5.18 -3.50 -1.48
C PRO A 239 6.11 -2.70 -0.56
N ILE A 240 5.52 -1.87 0.32
CA ILE A 240 6.28 -1.22 1.39
C ILE A 240 6.89 -2.28 2.30
N GLY A 241 8.11 -2.00 2.80
CA GLY A 241 8.75 -2.85 3.79
C GLY A 241 9.71 -3.87 3.22
N ILE A 242 9.83 -3.97 1.90
CA ILE A 242 10.76 -4.90 1.24
C ILE A 242 12.11 -4.24 0.97
N TYR A 243 13.14 -5.05 0.90
CA TYR A 243 14.43 -4.67 0.34
C TYR A 243 14.51 -5.09 -1.13
N ILE A 244 15.14 -4.25 -1.94
CA ILE A 244 15.36 -4.45 -3.37
C ILE A 244 16.81 -4.08 -3.72
N ALA A 245 17.35 -4.75 -4.73
CA ALA A 245 18.44 -4.19 -5.52
C ALA A 245 17.85 -3.29 -6.60
N LEU A 246 18.48 -2.15 -6.88
CA LEU A 246 18.03 -1.22 -7.91
C LEU A 246 19.20 -0.54 -8.63
N TRP A 247 18.95 -0.14 -9.88
CA TRP A 247 19.87 0.63 -10.71
C TRP A 247 19.08 1.48 -11.71
N LEU A 248 19.69 2.56 -12.20
CA LEU A 248 19.05 3.44 -13.17
C LEU A 248 18.80 2.74 -14.50
N ASP A 249 17.69 3.11 -15.16
CA ASP A 249 17.39 2.75 -16.53
C ASP A 249 17.54 3.97 -17.46
N PRO A 250 18.80 4.37 -17.78
CA PRO A 250 19.03 5.56 -18.57
C PRO A 250 18.46 5.45 -19.99
N VAL A 251 18.43 4.24 -20.54
CA VAL A 251 17.86 3.98 -21.88
C VAL A 251 16.36 4.17 -21.85
N GLY A 252 15.66 3.59 -20.87
CA GLY A 252 14.21 3.78 -20.73
C GLY A 252 13.82 5.24 -20.54
N MET A 253 14.59 6.01 -19.76
CA MET A 253 14.38 7.46 -19.63
C MET A 253 14.61 8.21 -20.94
N ALA A 254 15.68 7.88 -21.68
CA ALA A 254 16.00 8.54 -22.94
C ALA A 254 15.01 8.23 -24.07
N GLU A 255 14.43 7.02 -24.08
CA GLU A 255 13.40 6.61 -25.03
C GLU A 255 12.12 7.44 -24.89
N GLU A 256 11.74 7.81 -23.67
CA GLU A 256 10.58 8.68 -23.38
C GLU A 256 10.76 10.09 -23.99
N LEU A 257 12.00 10.60 -24.04
CA LEU A 257 12.32 11.92 -24.58
C LEU A 257 12.36 11.94 -26.12
N ASN A 258 12.57 10.79 -26.77
CA ASN A 258 12.67 10.64 -28.23
C ASN A 258 13.74 11.55 -28.88
N ILE A 259 14.89 11.75 -28.20
CA ILE A 259 16.03 12.53 -28.69
C ILE A 259 17.23 11.60 -28.94
N SER A 260 17.65 11.43 -30.20
CA SER A 260 18.68 10.45 -30.58
C SER A 260 20.06 10.67 -29.93
N SER A 261 20.46 11.92 -29.67
CA SER A 261 21.72 12.22 -28.99
C SER A 261 21.69 11.80 -27.52
N VAL A 262 20.55 11.98 -26.84
CA VAL A 262 20.33 11.55 -25.45
C VAL A 262 20.31 10.03 -25.36
N LEU A 263 19.65 9.35 -26.31
CA LEU A 263 19.66 7.88 -26.37
C LEU A 263 21.07 7.31 -26.54
N THR A 264 21.90 7.95 -27.37
CA THR A 264 23.30 7.53 -27.56
C THR A 264 24.13 7.71 -26.28
N ALA A 265 23.94 8.84 -25.58
CA ALA A 265 24.60 9.07 -24.30
C ALA A 265 24.14 8.06 -23.23
N ALA A 266 22.84 7.81 -23.13
CA ALA A 266 22.25 6.84 -22.22
C ALA A 266 22.76 5.41 -22.46
N GLN A 267 22.94 5.00 -23.72
CA GLN A 267 23.51 3.69 -24.07
C GLN A 267 24.99 3.53 -23.69
N ALA A 268 25.72 4.64 -23.53
CA ALA A 268 27.11 4.63 -23.08
C ALA A 268 27.24 4.61 -21.55
N MET A 269 26.16 4.86 -20.81
CA MET A 269 26.16 4.80 -19.36
C MET A 269 26.28 3.36 -18.88
N THR A 270 26.94 3.18 -17.73
CA THR A 270 27.01 1.89 -17.02
C THR A 270 26.39 2.10 -15.64
N PRO A 271 25.06 1.90 -15.50
CA PRO A 271 24.38 2.10 -14.22
C PRO A 271 25.00 1.25 -13.13
N ARG A 272 25.25 1.86 -11.96
CA ARG A 272 25.71 1.11 -10.80
C ARG A 272 24.53 0.53 -10.02
N LYS A 273 24.83 -0.48 -9.21
CA LYS A 273 23.85 -1.19 -8.40
C LYS A 273 23.83 -0.64 -6.98
N TYR A 274 22.63 -0.46 -6.47
CA TYR A 274 22.36 0.00 -5.11
C TYR A 274 21.40 -0.94 -4.40
N LEU A 275 21.40 -0.89 -3.07
CA LEU A 275 20.40 -1.56 -2.24
C LEU A 275 19.45 -0.52 -1.65
N GLY A 276 18.16 -0.84 -1.67
CA GLY A 276 17.12 0.06 -1.21
C GLY A 276 16.06 -0.65 -0.39
N TYR A 277 15.48 0.07 0.56
CA TYR A 277 14.29 -0.27 1.30
C TYR A 277 13.11 0.54 0.76
N VAL A 278 12.04 -0.14 0.36
CA VAL A 278 10.81 0.50 -0.13
C VAL A 278 10.09 1.11 1.06
N HIS A 279 10.29 2.41 1.29
CA HIS A 279 9.73 3.10 2.43
C HIS A 279 8.27 3.49 2.20
N VAL A 280 7.96 4.04 1.02
CA VAL A 280 6.60 4.45 0.65
C VAL A 280 6.36 4.19 -0.82
N VAL A 281 5.17 3.71 -1.16
CA VAL A 281 4.65 3.77 -2.54
C VAL A 281 3.64 4.91 -2.61
N ARG A 282 3.92 5.89 -3.47
CA ARG A 282 3.11 7.13 -3.58
C ARG A 282 1.93 6.99 -4.53
N ASP A 283 1.92 5.94 -5.34
CA ASP A 283 0.88 5.66 -6.32
C ASP A 283 0.08 4.41 -5.94
N PHE A 284 -1.20 4.39 -6.28
CA PHE A 284 -1.98 3.16 -6.19
C PHE A 284 -1.43 2.11 -7.18
N PRO A 285 -1.35 0.82 -6.79
CA PRO A 285 -0.79 -0.27 -7.59
C PRO A 285 -1.72 -0.66 -8.74
N LEU A 286 -2.00 0.28 -9.65
CA LEU A 286 -2.89 0.06 -10.79
C LEU A 286 -2.12 -0.54 -11.99
N PRO A 287 -2.64 -1.60 -12.64
CA PRO A 287 -1.99 -2.23 -13.80
C PRO A 287 -1.94 -1.34 -15.04
N SER A 288 -2.81 -0.34 -15.11
CA SER A 288 -2.87 0.58 -16.25
C SER A 288 -1.82 1.68 -16.21
N ARG A 289 -1.07 1.80 -15.11
CA ARG A 289 0.04 2.75 -15.03
C ARG A 289 1.28 2.13 -15.68
N PRO A 290 2.12 2.94 -16.34
CA PRO A 290 3.40 2.46 -16.87
C PRO A 290 4.43 2.21 -15.75
N TRP A 291 4.31 2.93 -14.64
CA TRP A 291 5.21 2.86 -13.50
C TRP A 291 4.53 3.39 -12.22
N HIS A 292 5.18 3.16 -11.08
CA HIS A 292 4.77 3.61 -9.75
C HIS A 292 5.90 4.38 -9.06
N ARG A 293 5.56 5.50 -8.42
CA ARG A 293 6.49 6.30 -7.62
C ARG A 293 6.76 5.62 -6.29
N CYS A 294 8.02 5.26 -6.06
CA CYS A 294 8.48 4.62 -4.84
C CYS A 294 9.53 5.50 -4.16
N HIS A 295 9.31 5.81 -2.89
CA HIS A 295 10.31 6.44 -2.05
C HIS A 295 11.23 5.37 -1.48
N ILE A 296 12.50 5.43 -1.88
CA ILE A 296 13.50 4.43 -1.53
C ILE A 296 14.43 5.03 -0.49
N ARG A 297 14.59 4.34 0.64
CA ARG A 297 15.71 4.59 1.55
C ARG A 297 16.86 3.67 1.21
N PHE A 298 18.04 4.22 1.03
CA PHE A 298 19.16 3.40 0.62
C PHE A 298 19.79 2.65 1.80
N VAL A 299 20.40 1.52 1.46
CA VAL A 299 21.21 0.70 2.36
C VAL A 299 22.68 0.90 1.99
N GLY A 300 23.50 1.27 2.97
CA GLY A 300 24.94 1.41 2.80
C GLY A 300 25.72 0.31 3.51
N GLU A 301 26.92 0.02 2.99
CA GLU A 301 27.96 -0.70 3.72
C GLU A 301 28.60 0.28 4.71
N GLY A 302 28.29 0.14 6.00
CA GLY A 302 28.66 1.08 7.05
C GLY A 302 27.64 2.21 7.26
N MET A 303 27.96 3.03 8.26
CA MET A 303 27.21 4.24 8.60
C MET A 303 27.34 5.30 7.48
N PRO A 304 26.33 6.16 7.28
CA PRO A 304 26.45 7.27 6.35
C PRO A 304 27.61 8.19 6.72
N GLU A 305 28.25 8.79 5.70
CA GLU A 305 29.18 9.88 5.95
C GLU A 305 28.44 11.12 6.44
N GLU A 306 29.10 11.87 7.33
CA GLU A 306 28.59 13.14 7.84
C GLU A 306 28.45 14.15 6.69
N GLN A 307 27.27 14.78 6.60
CA GLN A 307 26.98 15.87 5.68
C GLN A 307 26.41 17.03 6.50
N PRO A 308 27.28 17.87 7.11
CA PRO A 308 26.85 18.96 7.97
C PRO A 308 25.89 19.90 7.25
N GLU A 309 26.11 20.19 5.97
CA GLU A 309 25.28 21.04 5.12
C GLU A 309 23.84 20.53 4.94
N LYS A 310 23.59 19.24 5.20
CA LYS A 310 22.26 18.63 5.15
C LYS A 310 21.74 18.22 6.53
N GLY A 311 22.48 18.50 7.60
CA GLY A 311 22.19 18.05 8.96
C GLY A 311 22.20 16.53 9.11
N ILE A 312 23.00 15.80 8.33
CA ILE A 312 23.07 14.33 8.37
C ILE A 312 24.31 13.92 9.18
N LEU A 313 24.09 13.20 10.28
CA LEU A 313 25.14 12.63 11.12
C LEU A 313 25.34 11.14 10.83
N PRO A 314 26.52 10.56 11.12
CA PRO A 314 26.79 9.14 10.87
C PRO A 314 25.87 8.16 11.63
N ASP A 315 25.37 8.54 12.80
CA ASP A 315 24.46 7.71 13.59
C ASP A 315 22.99 7.81 13.16
N MET A 316 22.68 8.56 12.10
CA MET A 316 21.33 8.67 11.52
C MET A 316 21.02 7.49 10.57
N CYS A 317 21.15 6.28 11.10
CA CYS A 317 20.89 5.04 10.40
C CYS A 317 20.44 3.92 11.36
N THR A 318 19.97 2.80 10.84
CA THR A 318 19.65 1.62 11.65
C THR A 318 20.47 0.42 11.18
N PRO A 319 21.15 -0.31 12.07
CA PRO A 319 21.84 -1.54 11.68
C PRO A 319 20.86 -2.60 11.18
N ILE A 320 21.27 -3.39 10.19
CA ILE A 320 20.52 -4.53 9.66
C ILE A 320 21.26 -5.81 10.08
N GLU A 321 20.54 -6.76 10.67
CA GLU A 321 21.10 -8.05 11.10
C GLU A 321 21.84 -8.74 9.93
N PRO A 322 23.10 -9.20 10.11
CA PRO A 322 23.81 -9.50 11.37
C PRO A 322 24.57 -8.35 12.02
N THR A 323 24.50 -7.14 11.48
CA THR A 323 25.20 -5.97 12.03
C THR A 323 24.55 -5.54 13.34
N THR A 324 25.34 -5.36 14.40
CA THR A 324 24.84 -4.98 15.75
C THR A 324 25.43 -3.68 16.29
N ALA A 325 26.49 -3.16 15.68
CA ALA A 325 27.15 -1.96 16.15
C ALA A 325 26.33 -0.71 15.80
N HIS A 326 26.07 0.15 16.78
CA HIS A 326 25.53 1.49 16.56
C HIS A 326 25.90 2.40 17.74
N PRO A 327 26.31 3.67 17.55
CA PRO A 327 26.79 4.51 18.65
C PRO A 327 25.72 4.77 19.71
N ALA A 328 24.47 4.98 19.27
CA ALA A 328 23.31 5.15 20.15
C ALA A 328 22.73 3.82 20.70
N GLY A 329 23.41 2.69 20.51
CA GLY A 329 22.96 1.39 21.03
C GLY A 329 21.67 0.84 20.40
N ARG A 330 21.33 1.26 19.17
CA ARG A 330 20.12 0.82 18.47
C ARG A 330 20.16 -0.68 18.21
N GLU A 331 19.08 -1.35 18.60
CA GLU A 331 18.90 -2.75 18.21
C GLU A 331 18.74 -2.86 16.68
N PRO A 332 19.34 -3.88 16.04
CA PRO A 332 19.20 -4.11 14.61
C PRO A 332 17.76 -4.34 14.16
N LEU A 333 17.53 -4.05 12.88
CA LEU A 333 16.37 -4.54 12.15
C LEU A 333 16.59 -6.02 11.81
N HIS A 334 15.53 -6.81 11.95
CA HIS A 334 15.52 -8.26 11.70
C HIS A 334 14.67 -8.57 10.45
N PRO A 335 15.27 -8.63 9.24
CA PRO A 335 14.52 -8.98 8.05
C PRO A 335 14.01 -10.43 8.11
N SER A 336 12.96 -10.71 7.36
CA SER A 336 12.30 -12.03 7.32
C SER A 336 13.20 -13.17 6.82
N ARG A 337 14.35 -12.83 6.24
CA ARG A 337 15.38 -13.72 5.70
C ARG A 337 16.74 -13.09 6.02
N PRO A 338 17.82 -13.88 6.15
CA PRO A 338 19.15 -13.34 6.37
C PRO A 338 19.51 -12.29 5.33
N PHE A 339 19.99 -11.13 5.77
CA PHE A 339 20.48 -10.11 4.86
C PHE A 339 21.80 -10.58 4.24
N PRO A 340 22.00 -10.46 2.92
CA PRO A 340 23.10 -11.15 2.24
C PRO A 340 24.48 -10.52 2.46
N TYR A 341 24.53 -9.30 3.00
CA TYR A 341 25.76 -8.55 3.19
C TYR A 341 25.95 -8.22 4.68
N PRO A 342 27.18 -8.37 5.22
CA PRO A 342 27.50 -7.91 6.57
C PRO A 342 27.66 -6.39 6.60
N ASN A 343 27.74 -5.81 7.81
CA ASN A 343 28.03 -4.39 8.03
C ASN A 343 27.09 -3.44 7.26
N CYS A 344 25.80 -3.79 7.17
CA CYS A 344 24.81 -3.01 6.43
C CYS A 344 23.92 -2.20 7.36
N TYR A 345 23.63 -0.97 6.93
CA TYR A 345 22.79 -0.03 7.65
C TYR A 345 21.74 0.55 6.71
N GLN A 346 20.50 0.64 7.18
CA GLN A 346 19.45 1.40 6.52
C GLN A 346 19.66 2.88 6.84
N HIS A 347 20.03 3.68 5.84
CA HIS A 347 20.28 5.11 6.01
C HIS A 347 18.95 5.86 6.05
N HIS A 348 18.79 6.84 6.95
CA HIS A 348 17.50 7.51 7.14
C HIS A 348 17.27 8.67 6.19
N PHE A 349 18.35 9.38 5.82
CA PHE A 349 18.31 10.60 5.01
C PHE A 349 19.11 10.51 3.72
N ILE A 350 19.54 9.31 3.34
CA ILE A 350 19.99 9.02 1.97
C ILE A 350 18.85 8.27 1.30
N ASP A 351 18.02 9.04 0.59
CA ASP A 351 16.81 8.58 -0.07
C ASP A 351 16.63 9.22 -1.45
N ASP A 352 15.75 8.64 -2.25
CA ASP A 352 15.27 9.25 -3.49
C ASP A 352 13.85 8.78 -3.82
N LEU A 353 13.12 9.58 -4.62
CA LEU A 353 11.84 9.19 -5.20
C LEU A 353 12.07 8.70 -6.64
N VAL A 354 11.82 7.42 -6.88
CA VAL A 354 12.09 6.77 -8.17
C VAL A 354 10.80 6.28 -8.84
N ARG A 355 10.82 6.15 -10.17
CA ARG A 355 9.80 5.44 -10.95
C ARG A 355 10.20 3.97 -11.08
N VAL A 356 9.36 3.08 -10.58
CA VAL A 356 9.51 1.63 -10.78
C VAL A 356 8.52 1.18 -11.85
N PRO A 357 8.97 0.56 -12.96
CA PRO A 357 8.10 0.05 -14.01
C PRO A 357 7.04 -0.90 -13.46
N THR A 358 5.82 -0.76 -13.97
CA THR A 358 4.72 -1.65 -13.62
C THR A 358 4.98 -3.03 -14.17
N GLN A 359 5.23 -3.99 -13.28
CA GLN A 359 5.52 -5.37 -13.63
C GLN A 359 4.77 -6.30 -12.68
N ILE A 360 4.31 -7.42 -13.23
CA ILE A 360 3.69 -8.48 -12.43
C ILE A 360 4.82 -9.31 -11.82
N ILE A 361 5.15 -9.02 -10.56
CA ILE A 361 6.23 -9.69 -9.83
C ILE A 361 5.62 -10.48 -8.65
N GLN A 362 6.15 -11.69 -8.41
CA GLN A 362 5.86 -12.47 -7.21
C GLN A 362 6.84 -12.06 -6.11
N TYR A 363 6.32 -11.53 -5.00
CA TYR A 363 7.13 -11.04 -3.89
C TYR A 363 7.29 -12.06 -2.74
N ASP A 364 6.80 -13.30 -2.90
CA ASP A 364 6.86 -14.36 -1.87
C ASP A 364 8.27 -14.55 -1.28
N ASP A 365 9.28 -14.40 -2.14
CA ASP A 365 10.67 -14.69 -1.80
C ASP A 365 11.53 -13.46 -1.43
N CYS A 366 10.93 -12.28 -1.35
CA CYS A 366 11.69 -11.07 -1.06
C CYS A 366 12.15 -10.99 0.40
N VAL A 367 13.28 -10.31 0.62
CA VAL A 367 13.73 -9.92 1.96
C VAL A 367 12.84 -8.74 2.41
N ARG A 368 12.19 -8.84 3.57
CA ARG A 368 11.27 -7.81 4.05
C ARG A 368 11.30 -7.63 5.57
N LEU A 369 10.95 -6.44 6.03
CA LEU A 369 10.67 -6.18 7.45
C LEU A 369 9.24 -6.60 7.78
N ARG A 370 9.08 -7.28 8.92
CA ARG A 370 7.74 -7.54 9.50
C ARG A 370 7.18 -6.25 10.12
N PRO A 371 5.86 -6.14 10.35
CA PRO A 371 5.26 -4.91 10.89
C PRO A 371 5.91 -4.38 12.17
N ARG A 372 6.36 -5.26 13.08
CA ARG A 372 7.12 -4.87 14.28
C ARG A 372 8.45 -4.18 13.93
N GLU A 373 9.20 -4.73 12.99
CA GLU A 373 10.49 -4.18 12.55
C GLU A 373 10.30 -2.91 11.73
N MET A 374 9.21 -2.80 10.95
CA MET A 374 8.85 -1.56 10.28
C MET A 374 8.55 -0.43 11.29
N ARG A 375 7.78 -0.72 12.36
CA ARG A 375 7.52 0.23 13.44
C ARG A 375 8.80 0.65 14.16
N ARG A 376 9.68 -0.31 14.46
CA ARG A 376 11.02 -0.05 15.03
C ARG A 376 11.81 0.92 14.15
N HIS A 377 11.90 0.64 12.86
CA HIS A 377 12.56 1.52 11.89
C HIS A 377 11.96 2.93 11.91
N MET A 378 10.63 3.05 11.83
CA MET A 378 9.94 4.35 11.87
C MET A 378 10.21 5.13 13.16
N ASN A 379 10.29 4.46 14.31
CA ASN A 379 10.55 5.13 15.58
C ASN A 379 11.97 5.72 15.63
N TYR A 380 12.99 4.97 15.21
CA TYR A 380 14.36 5.48 15.15
C TYR A 380 14.47 6.66 14.18
N GLU A 381 13.87 6.51 13.01
CA GLU A 381 13.88 7.53 11.99
C GLU A 381 13.17 8.82 12.42
N ASN A 382 12.03 8.71 13.11
CA ASN A 382 11.34 9.87 13.65
C ASN A 382 12.21 10.61 14.67
N GLY A 383 12.93 9.88 15.52
CA GLY A 383 13.91 10.46 16.44
C GLY A 383 15.00 11.23 15.71
N ASP A 384 15.57 10.64 14.66
CA ASP A 384 16.60 11.29 13.84
C ASP A 384 16.07 12.50 13.07
N TRP A 385 14.80 12.46 12.66
CA TRP A 385 14.15 13.59 12.00
C TRP A 385 14.10 14.81 12.92
N VAL A 386 13.83 14.62 14.21
CA VAL A 386 13.83 15.69 15.21
C VAL A 386 15.23 16.29 15.35
N ILE A 387 16.26 15.45 15.46
CA ILE A 387 17.66 15.89 15.58
C ILE A 387 18.08 16.65 14.32
N ARG A 388 17.87 16.07 13.14
CA ARG A 388 18.20 16.69 11.85
C ARG A 388 17.50 18.04 11.67
N ARG A 389 16.22 18.14 12.02
CA ARG A 389 15.48 19.41 11.93
C ARG A 389 16.07 20.48 12.85
N ALA A 390 16.51 20.12 14.05
CA ALA A 390 17.19 21.06 14.95
C ALA A 390 18.54 21.53 14.39
N LEU A 391 19.33 20.62 13.81
CA LEU A 391 20.62 20.94 13.17
C LEU A 391 20.45 21.89 11.99
N VAL A 392 19.53 21.57 11.06
CA VAL A 392 19.25 22.42 9.89
C VAL A 392 18.78 23.81 10.33
N LYS A 393 17.91 23.89 11.35
CA LYS A 393 17.45 25.16 11.88
C LYS A 393 18.58 26.00 12.49
N ASP A 394 19.45 25.41 13.31
CA ASP A 394 20.61 26.11 13.88
C ASP A 394 21.55 26.65 12.79
N MET A 395 21.70 25.91 11.69
CA MET A 395 22.48 26.37 10.54
C MET A 395 21.83 27.56 9.83
N GLU A 396 20.53 27.48 9.55
CA GLU A 396 19.76 28.58 8.95
C GLU A 396 19.84 29.84 9.83
N ASP A 397 19.68 29.70 11.15
CA ASP A 397 19.76 30.80 12.10
C ASP A 397 21.15 31.44 12.12
N ARG A 398 22.24 30.65 12.00
CA ARG A 398 23.62 31.16 11.88
C ARG A 398 23.90 31.86 10.56
N GLU A 399 23.35 31.36 9.46
CA GLU A 399 23.50 31.97 8.14
C GLU A 399 22.81 33.34 8.09
N VAL A 400 21.62 33.47 8.70
CA VAL A 400 20.90 34.74 8.85
C VAL A 400 21.61 35.70 9.80
N ALA A 401 22.31 35.20 10.82
CA ALA A 401 23.04 36.01 11.80
C ALA A 401 24.40 36.53 11.30
N SER A 402 24.87 36.11 10.11
CA SER A 402 26.17 36.51 9.57
C SER A 402 26.07 37.89 8.90
N PRO A 403 26.66 38.97 9.47
CA PRO A 403 26.62 40.29 8.85
C PRO A 403 27.62 40.35 7.70
N ASN A 404 27.22 40.89 6.54
CA ASN A 404 28.14 41.27 5.47
C ASN A 404 29.31 42.08 6.05
N HIS A 405 30.51 41.51 6.00
CA HIS A 405 31.75 42.20 6.33
C HIS A 405 32.09 43.19 5.21
N ASP A 406 31.65 44.43 5.35
CA ASP A 406 32.44 45.57 4.85
C ASP A 406 33.44 45.95 5.94
N ALA A 407 34.71 45.95 5.53
CA ALA A 407 35.86 46.19 6.37
C ALA A 407 35.84 47.59 7.01
N GLU A 408 36.14 47.67 8.31
CA GLU A 408 37.13 48.65 8.76
C GLU A 408 37.74 48.26 10.11
N ASN A 409 39.03 48.54 10.17
CA ASN A 409 40.02 48.17 11.16
C ASN A 409 39.99 49.11 12.38
N SER A 410 40.00 48.56 13.60
CA SER A 410 40.74 49.16 14.72
C SER A 410 40.96 48.12 15.80
N GLY A 411 42.21 47.67 15.95
CA GLY A 411 42.61 46.70 16.98
C GLY A 411 42.82 47.31 18.36
N VAL A 412 42.71 46.45 19.38
CA VAL A 412 43.51 46.38 20.62
C VAL A 412 43.28 44.97 21.22
N PRO A 413 44.29 44.23 21.70
CA PRO A 413 44.11 43.02 22.56
C PRO A 413 44.56 43.31 24.01
N PRO A 414 44.57 42.31 24.93
CA PRO A 414 43.44 41.60 25.55
C PRO A 414 43.47 41.75 27.10
N ALA A 415 42.46 41.25 27.82
CA ALA A 415 42.56 41.05 29.27
C ALA A 415 41.87 39.74 29.71
N ILE A 416 42.55 39.06 30.62
CA ILE A 416 42.38 37.72 31.19
C ILE A 416 41.46 37.76 32.41
N GLU A 417 40.76 36.65 32.69
CA GLU A 417 40.43 36.00 34.00
C GLU A 417 39.22 35.06 33.73
N VAL A 418 39.25 33.72 33.76
CA VAL A 418 39.70 32.66 34.70
C VAL A 418 38.72 32.41 35.87
N ASP A 419 38.42 31.11 36.05
CA ASP A 419 37.68 30.37 37.11
C ASP A 419 36.14 30.39 37.03
N GLY A 420 35.40 29.29 37.24
CA GLY A 420 35.73 27.92 37.62
C GLY A 420 34.47 27.18 38.11
N GLU A 421 34.53 25.84 38.04
CA GLU A 421 33.80 24.84 38.86
C GLU A 421 32.34 24.45 38.57
N ASP A 422 32.21 23.24 38.01
CA ASP A 422 31.43 22.08 38.48
C ASP A 422 30.20 22.29 39.37
N HIS A 423 29.07 21.75 38.93
CA HIS A 423 28.21 20.95 39.81
C HIS A 423 27.41 19.90 39.02
N ALA A 424 27.74 18.65 39.31
CA ALA A 424 26.90 17.49 39.06
C ALA A 424 25.72 17.46 40.04
N THR A 425 24.52 17.16 39.54
CA THR A 425 23.47 16.49 40.30
C THR A 425 22.70 15.54 39.39
N ASP A 426 22.79 14.27 39.75
CA ASP A 426 21.92 13.13 39.40
C ASP A 426 20.43 13.37 39.72
N SER A 427 19.60 12.45 39.21
CA SER A 427 18.20 12.12 39.55
C SER A 427 17.16 12.85 38.68
N ASP A 428 16.20 12.19 38.02
CA ASP A 428 15.62 10.86 38.22
C ASP A 428 15.05 10.33 36.91
N GLY A 429 15.13 9.01 36.73
CA GLY A 429 14.53 8.30 35.62
C GLY A 429 13.00 8.36 35.66
N HIS A 430 12.40 8.76 34.55
CA HIS A 430 11.04 8.35 34.22
C HIS A 430 11.12 7.27 33.16
N GLU A 431 11.09 6.02 33.66
CA GLU A 431 10.69 4.85 32.90
C GLU A 431 9.30 5.13 32.33
N GLU A 432 9.24 5.49 31.05
CA GLU A 432 8.00 5.49 30.30
C GLU A 432 7.59 4.02 30.16
N SER A 433 6.64 3.61 31.01
CA SER A 433 6.10 2.26 31.04
C SER A 433 5.49 1.93 29.69
N VAL A 434 6.24 1.19 28.87
CA VAL A 434 5.76 0.50 27.69
C VAL A 434 4.71 -0.50 28.17
N GLN A 435 3.44 -0.15 28.01
CA GLN A 435 2.39 -1.16 28.06
C GLN A 435 2.63 -2.11 26.88
N GLU A 436 3.08 -3.31 27.22
CA GLU A 436 3.05 -4.49 26.36
C GLU A 436 1.59 -4.77 25.96
N ASP A 437 1.16 -4.23 24.83
CA ASP A 437 0.02 -4.80 24.12
C ASP A 437 0.49 -6.04 23.37
N ALA A 438 0.29 -7.17 24.02
CA ALA A 438 0.22 -8.47 23.39
C ALA A 438 -1.07 -8.55 22.55
N ASP A 439 -0.97 -8.41 21.24
CA ASP A 439 -1.58 -9.38 20.30
C ASP A 439 -0.92 -9.28 18.91
N ASP A 440 -0.43 -10.43 18.46
CA ASP A 440 0.26 -10.70 17.20
C ASP A 440 -0.76 -11.27 16.20
N SER A 441 -1.79 -10.50 15.87
CA SER A 441 -2.63 -10.74 14.69
C SER A 441 -3.57 -9.55 14.44
N GLY A 442 -3.40 -8.82 13.33
CA GLY A 442 -4.37 -7.78 13.02
C GLY A 442 -4.17 -7.05 11.72
N ASP A 443 -3.04 -6.37 11.54
CA ASP A 443 -2.93 -5.42 10.44
C ASP A 443 -2.65 -6.13 9.11
N PRO A 444 -3.56 -6.04 8.11
CA PRO A 444 -3.27 -6.53 6.78
C PRO A 444 -2.01 -5.85 6.23
N PRO A 445 -1.18 -6.54 5.43
CA PRO A 445 -0.01 -5.95 4.76
C PRO A 445 -0.33 -4.66 3.98
N ASP A 446 -1.59 -4.51 3.58
CA ASP A 446 -2.13 -3.38 2.81
C ASP A 446 -2.54 -2.19 3.69
N PHE A 447 -2.85 -2.39 4.97
CA PHE A 447 -3.17 -1.28 5.89
C PHE A 447 -1.97 -0.37 6.11
N MET A 448 -0.76 -0.94 6.22
CA MET A 448 0.47 -0.14 6.32
C MET A 448 0.78 0.63 5.03
N GLN A 449 0.41 0.10 3.86
CA GLN A 449 0.51 0.81 2.59
C GLN A 449 -0.46 1.99 2.51
N VAL A 450 -1.72 1.75 2.88
CA VAL A 450 -2.73 2.80 2.99
C VAL A 450 -2.31 3.86 4.00
N LEU A 451 -1.85 3.46 5.18
CA LEU A 451 -1.38 4.35 6.23
C LEU A 451 -0.19 5.19 5.76
N ALA A 452 0.82 4.58 5.16
CA ALA A 452 1.97 5.30 4.61
C ALA A 452 1.56 6.26 3.49
N LEU A 453 0.65 5.87 2.61
CA LEU A 453 0.12 6.74 1.56
C LEU A 453 -0.55 7.99 2.18
N VAL A 454 -1.41 7.81 3.19
CA VAL A 454 -2.10 8.93 3.88
C VAL A 454 -1.12 9.82 4.62
N MET A 455 -0.22 9.23 5.39
CA MET A 455 0.71 9.97 6.25
C MET A 455 1.74 10.76 5.44
N THR A 456 1.96 10.40 4.18
CA THR A 456 2.98 11.04 3.35
C THR A 456 2.42 11.81 2.16
N ALA A 457 1.16 11.60 1.75
CA ALA A 457 0.54 12.22 0.57
C ALA A 457 0.71 13.75 0.44
N GLY A 458 1.01 14.46 1.52
CA GLY A 458 1.29 15.90 1.48
C GLY A 458 2.64 16.30 0.84
N ASP A 459 3.68 15.48 0.92
CA ASP A 459 5.04 16.06 0.85
C ASP A 459 5.66 16.24 -0.54
N ARG A 460 5.24 15.54 -1.60
CA ARG A 460 5.90 15.64 -2.93
C ARG A 460 5.00 15.25 -4.12
N LEU A 461 3.71 15.61 -4.12
CA LEU A 461 2.84 15.30 -5.27
C LEU A 461 3.06 16.20 -6.49
N ASP A 462 3.77 17.31 -6.33
CA ASP A 462 3.93 18.37 -7.34
C ASP A 462 5.27 18.31 -8.11
N MET A 463 6.01 17.20 -8.02
CA MET A 463 7.23 17.03 -8.82
C MET A 463 6.88 16.65 -10.25
N ASP A 464 7.56 17.29 -11.21
CA ASP A 464 7.45 16.94 -12.62
C ASP A 464 7.82 15.47 -12.80
N ILE A 465 6.96 14.76 -13.52
CA ILE A 465 7.05 13.31 -13.69
C ILE A 465 8.27 12.95 -14.54
N ASP A 466 8.64 13.87 -15.43
CA ASP A 466 9.69 13.74 -16.42
C ASP A 466 11.09 13.85 -15.81
N ILE A 467 11.21 14.37 -14.58
CA ILE A 467 12.50 14.48 -13.85
C ILE A 467 12.75 13.31 -12.90
N LEU A 468 11.77 12.43 -12.66
CA LEU A 468 11.96 11.32 -11.73
C LEU A 468 12.77 10.20 -12.37
N PRO A 469 13.82 9.69 -11.70
CA PRO A 469 14.66 8.62 -12.23
C PRO A 469 13.84 7.33 -12.42
N LEU A 470 13.90 6.75 -13.60
CA LEU A 470 13.39 5.41 -13.88
C LEU A 470 14.43 4.38 -13.44
N VAL A 471 14.01 3.38 -12.69
CA VAL A 471 14.90 2.34 -12.19
C VAL A 471 14.44 0.96 -12.61
N ARG A 472 15.40 0.05 -12.72
CA ARG A 472 15.15 -1.40 -12.69
C ARG A 472 15.34 -1.91 -11.28
N ILE A 473 14.62 -2.96 -10.95
CA ILE A 473 14.66 -3.57 -9.63
C ILE A 473 14.90 -5.07 -9.73
N SER A 474 15.46 -5.64 -8.66
CA SER A 474 15.53 -7.07 -8.43
C SER A 474 15.20 -7.41 -6.97
N LEU A 475 14.55 -8.56 -6.78
CA LEU A 475 14.29 -9.16 -5.48
C LEU A 475 15.46 -10.00 -4.96
N ASP A 476 16.37 -10.40 -5.86
CA ASP A 476 17.65 -10.98 -5.48
C ASP A 476 18.63 -9.85 -5.18
N LEU A 477 18.81 -9.55 -3.89
CA LEU A 477 19.73 -8.50 -3.45
C LEU A 477 21.19 -8.77 -3.88
N THR A 478 21.53 -10.01 -4.27
CA THR A 478 22.87 -10.38 -4.75
C THR A 478 23.04 -10.29 -6.27
N GLU A 479 21.96 -10.07 -7.02
CA GLU A 479 21.99 -9.95 -8.49
C GLU A 479 22.96 -8.83 -8.90
N GLY A 480 23.88 -9.10 -9.82
CA GLY A 480 24.87 -8.12 -10.27
C GLY A 480 26.08 -7.92 -9.34
N GLY A 481 26.21 -8.69 -8.25
CA GLY A 481 27.42 -8.71 -7.42
C GLY A 481 27.45 -7.64 -6.33
N LYS A 482 28.59 -6.94 -6.17
CA LYS A 482 28.77 -5.90 -5.14
C LYS A 482 27.82 -4.72 -5.40
N PHE A 483 27.33 -4.09 -4.34
CA PHE A 483 26.55 -2.85 -4.42
C PHE A 483 27.42 -1.66 -4.02
N GLU A 484 27.06 -0.48 -4.49
CA GLU A 484 27.82 0.76 -4.32
C GLU A 484 27.30 1.62 -3.18
N ASP A 485 28.09 2.62 -2.78
CA ASP A 485 27.68 3.62 -1.80
C ASP A 485 26.43 4.38 -2.30
N PRO A 486 25.35 4.44 -1.49
CA PRO A 486 24.10 5.12 -1.83
C PRO A 486 24.21 6.50 -2.46
N ARG A 487 25.20 7.31 -2.09
CA ARG A 487 25.38 8.67 -2.63
C ARG A 487 25.70 8.66 -4.12
N GLY A 488 26.34 7.59 -4.59
CA GLY A 488 26.62 7.40 -6.00
C GLY A 488 25.34 7.37 -6.86
N PHE A 489 24.21 6.91 -6.30
CA PHE A 489 22.94 6.93 -7.02
C PHE A 489 22.50 8.37 -7.27
N LEU A 490 22.56 9.22 -6.24
CA LEU A 490 22.21 10.63 -6.33
C LEU A 490 23.11 11.39 -7.32
N GLU A 491 24.40 11.03 -7.38
CA GLU A 491 25.33 11.56 -8.37
C GLU A 491 24.98 11.14 -9.80
N GLU A 492 24.58 9.88 -10.02
CA GLU A 492 24.15 9.41 -11.34
C GLU A 492 22.86 10.10 -11.78
N VAL A 493 21.89 10.26 -10.88
CA VAL A 493 20.63 10.99 -11.15
C VAL A 493 20.92 12.45 -11.50
N ALA A 494 21.81 13.11 -10.74
CA ALA A 494 22.22 14.48 -11.04
C ALA A 494 22.92 14.60 -12.39
N THR A 495 23.77 13.63 -12.75
CA THR A 495 24.44 13.57 -14.06
C THR A 495 23.46 13.35 -15.21
N MET A 496 22.40 12.56 -14.99
CA MET A 496 21.36 12.33 -15.99
C MET A 496 20.47 13.54 -16.26
N THR A 497 20.34 14.43 -15.28
CA THR A 497 19.46 15.61 -15.36
C THR A 497 20.16 16.80 -16.04
N GLN A 498 21.49 16.76 -16.17
CA GLN A 498 22.31 17.74 -16.89
C GLN A 498 22.33 17.47 -18.40
#